data_AF-A0A4Z0Z6X6-F1
#
_entry.id   AF-A0A4Z0Z6X6-F1
#
_cell.length_a   1.000
_cell.length_b   1.000
_cell.length_c   1.000
_cell.angle_alpha   90.00
_cell.angle_beta   90.00
_cell.angle_gamma   90.00
#
_symmetry.space_group_name_H-M   'P 1'
#
loop_
_entity.id
_entity.type
_entity.pdbx_description
1 polymer ?
#
loop_
_entity_poly.entity_id
_entity_poly.type
_entity_poly.pdbx_seq_one_letter_code
_entity_poly.pdbx_strand_id
1 'polypeptide(L)'
;MSSIWDDAGAIPPVLTAIKLKAHRDNNKDVIDIIDALEPSSGLTPLAKALLSGNASTVKLLLENGASPDKKTADGRTPMYLAADAPRERRRMIQLLLEKNPITFDDEGPDWAQKNTPLMAAVKRDDPEAVKLLVERGASKEKKNSAGKTANDLVVDSKPNSENVKKALAITASKGAGGLLAYIKLWVLPVLAYFGLFGPLADIFDAASRAFFGVATPGPLPGEDVSEPTTAADFKKNLDSMVARGGLEKFFPPGNPYVQQVAEKAAELRNDPNNLLNSPAQIDALAKLALYQPVLYCDDSGSMWNEDNGPGTNKGDRWQAQIDLVKKMSDITTRAVPNKGGCHLRFINRDLPTSNNLDEAAIGQIFNNYGRGTGWTPIGTMLRKHVLDQLIYKDLEDGTLIKRPLLVMCITDGFPTQERAMDGVTPGPEDANSNQDADRFRKEIRKCGQLLEAKDYKPEVVRFSISRIGNITDWEDKAEADKFWDGLRSDDQIQDVLYMTEDILDEKYKLKQDQKELEIWLLTTLLAPMQSVLNF
;
A
#
# COMPACT_ATOMS: atom_id res chain seq x y z
N MET A 1 2.21 -19.99 41.09
CA MET A 1 2.29 -19.98 39.61
C MET A 1 1.75 -18.63 39.16
N SER A 2 2.56 -17.80 38.48
CA SER A 2 2.15 -16.47 38.04
C SER A 2 1.24 -16.58 36.82
N SER A 3 -0.06 -16.41 37.04
CA SER A 3 -1.09 -16.37 36.01
C SER A 3 -1.02 -15.05 35.23
N ILE A 4 -1.26 -15.06 33.92
CA ILE A 4 -1.48 -13.82 33.12
C ILE A 4 -2.81 -13.13 33.49
N TRP A 5 -3.67 -13.85 34.22
CA TRP A 5 -4.94 -13.41 34.74
C TRP A 5 -4.76 -12.81 36.13
N ASP A 6 -5.41 -11.68 36.39
CA ASP A 6 -5.60 -11.20 37.76
C ASP A 6 -6.48 -12.18 38.57
N ASP A 7 -6.61 -11.94 39.88
CA ASP A 7 -7.39 -12.79 40.80
C ASP A 7 -8.89 -12.91 40.41
N ALA A 8 -9.35 -12.11 39.45
CA ALA A 8 -10.72 -12.11 38.90
C ALA A 8 -10.82 -12.69 37.47
N GLY A 9 -9.73 -13.22 36.89
CA GLY A 9 -9.76 -13.82 35.55
C GLY A 9 -9.71 -12.79 34.40
N ALA A 10 -9.28 -11.56 34.66
CA ALA A 10 -9.13 -10.51 33.66
C ALA A 10 -7.65 -10.28 33.27
N ILE A 11 -7.44 -9.82 32.04
CA ILE A 11 -6.13 -9.30 31.60
C ILE A 11 -5.99 -7.90 32.20
N PRO A 12 -4.88 -7.57 32.90
CA PRO A 12 -4.69 -6.23 33.45
C PRO A 12 -4.84 -5.16 32.36
N PRO A 13 -5.50 -4.02 32.63
CA PRO A 13 -5.81 -2.99 31.63
C PRO A 13 -4.58 -2.37 30.95
N VAL A 14 -3.38 -2.59 31.51
CA VAL A 14 -2.10 -2.20 30.91
C VAL A 14 -1.18 -3.43 30.87
N LEU A 15 -1.43 -4.31 29.90
CA LEU A 15 -0.50 -5.37 29.50
C LEU A 15 0.60 -4.72 28.64
N THR A 16 1.83 -4.67 29.16
CA THR A 16 2.99 -4.15 28.41
C THR A 16 3.91 -5.30 28.00
N ALA A 17 4.68 -5.12 26.93
CA ALA A 17 5.70 -6.07 26.51
C ALA A 17 6.67 -6.43 27.66
N ILE A 18 6.96 -5.48 28.55
CA ILE A 18 7.80 -5.67 29.74
C ILE A 18 7.16 -6.62 30.76
N LYS A 19 5.85 -6.48 31.03
CA LYS A 19 5.13 -7.40 31.95
C LYS A 19 4.98 -8.80 31.37
N LEU A 20 4.77 -8.89 30.05
CA LEU A 20 4.69 -10.16 29.31
C LEU A 20 6.04 -10.89 29.32
N LYS A 21 7.13 -10.16 29.08
CA LYS A 21 8.51 -10.66 29.12
C LYS A 21 8.92 -11.09 30.53
N ALA A 22 8.60 -10.31 31.56
CA ALA A 22 8.87 -10.68 32.96
C ALA A 22 8.15 -11.97 33.39
N HIS A 23 6.95 -12.25 32.86
CA HIS A 23 6.25 -13.51 33.12
C HIS A 23 6.88 -14.71 32.41
N ARG A 24 7.36 -14.53 31.17
CA ARG A 24 8.10 -15.54 30.40
C ARG A 24 9.46 -15.87 31.03
N ASP A 25 10.21 -14.84 31.45
CA ASP A 25 11.55 -14.99 32.02
C ASP A 25 11.54 -15.70 33.39
N ASN A 26 10.44 -15.56 34.15
CA ASN A 26 10.22 -16.25 35.42
C ASN A 26 9.72 -17.69 35.28
N ASN A 27 9.32 -18.14 34.08
CA ASN A 27 8.81 -19.49 33.80
C ASN A 27 9.38 -20.00 32.47
N LYS A 28 10.70 -20.29 32.46
CA LYS A 28 11.49 -20.60 31.24
C LYS A 28 11.00 -21.79 30.41
N ASP A 29 10.09 -22.62 30.92
CA ASP A 29 9.62 -23.84 30.27
C ASP A 29 8.18 -23.76 29.72
N VAL A 30 7.50 -22.60 29.78
CA VAL A 30 6.06 -22.53 29.47
C VAL A 30 5.74 -21.55 28.33
N ILE A 31 5.86 -22.02 27.09
CA ILE A 31 5.21 -21.40 25.91
C ILE A 31 3.68 -21.42 26.08
N ASP A 32 3.13 -22.36 26.86
CA ASP A 32 1.68 -22.58 26.99
C ASP A 32 0.88 -21.45 27.64
N ILE A 33 1.45 -20.50 28.39
CA ILE A 33 0.67 -19.47 29.10
C ILE A 33 -0.02 -18.49 28.14
N ILE A 34 0.60 -18.19 26.99
CA ILE A 34 0.04 -17.22 26.04
C ILE A 34 -1.21 -17.75 25.31
N ASP A 35 -1.33 -19.08 25.24
CA ASP A 35 -2.45 -19.81 24.65
C ASP A 35 -3.25 -20.61 25.69
N ALA A 36 -2.95 -20.43 26.98
CA ALA A 36 -3.58 -21.15 28.07
C ALA A 36 -5.06 -20.77 28.15
N LEU A 37 -5.90 -21.78 28.29
CA LEU A 37 -7.30 -21.58 28.58
C LEU A 37 -7.44 -21.17 30.05
N GLU A 38 -8.07 -20.04 30.30
CA GLU A 38 -8.42 -19.61 31.64
C GLU A 38 -9.41 -20.63 32.25
N PRO A 39 -9.13 -21.21 33.43
CA PRO A 39 -9.89 -22.34 33.95
C PRO A 39 -11.39 -22.09 34.15
N SER A 40 -11.80 -20.86 34.47
CA SER A 40 -13.21 -20.55 34.76
C SER A 40 -14.04 -20.18 33.54
N SER A 41 -13.45 -19.47 32.57
CA SER A 41 -14.13 -18.98 31.36
C SER A 41 -13.79 -19.78 30.10
N GLY A 42 -12.73 -20.58 30.12
CA GLY A 42 -12.25 -21.33 28.96
C GLY A 42 -11.76 -20.43 27.81
N LEU A 43 -11.39 -19.18 28.10
CA LEU A 43 -10.88 -18.22 27.12
C LEU A 43 -9.35 -18.24 27.05
N THR A 44 -8.79 -18.07 25.86
CA THR A 44 -7.37 -17.69 25.72
C THR A 44 -7.19 -16.19 26.02
N PRO A 45 -5.96 -15.72 26.33
CA PRO A 45 -5.67 -14.29 26.43
C PRO A 45 -6.07 -13.53 25.16
N LEU A 46 -5.79 -14.09 23.98
CA LEU A 46 -6.19 -13.52 22.70
C LEU A 46 -7.72 -13.42 22.56
N ALA A 47 -8.45 -14.47 22.96
CA ALA A 47 -9.92 -14.48 22.92
C ALA A 47 -10.54 -13.40 23.81
N LYS A 48 -9.97 -13.17 25.00
CA LYS A 48 -10.44 -12.09 25.90
C LYS A 48 -10.20 -10.70 25.31
N ALA A 49 -9.07 -10.48 24.65
CA ALA A 49 -8.76 -9.22 23.97
C ALA A 49 -9.71 -8.96 22.79
N LEU A 50 -10.03 -10.00 22.01
CA LEU A 50 -11.00 -9.93 20.91
C LEU A 50 -12.42 -9.62 21.41
N LEU A 51 -12.88 -10.28 22.48
CA LEU A 51 -14.19 -10.03 23.08
C LEU A 51 -14.34 -8.62 23.66
N SER A 52 -13.25 -8.03 24.15
CA SER A 52 -13.26 -6.65 24.66
C SER A 52 -13.13 -5.58 23.57
N GLY A 53 -12.89 -5.99 22.32
CA GLY A 53 -12.68 -5.09 21.18
C GLY A 53 -11.49 -4.17 21.39
N ASN A 54 -10.35 -4.72 21.83
CA ASN A 54 -9.11 -4.00 22.07
C ASN A 54 -8.04 -4.45 21.09
N ALA A 55 -7.98 -3.82 19.91
CA ALA A 55 -7.04 -4.20 18.86
C ALA A 55 -5.58 -4.04 19.26
N SER A 56 -5.25 -3.09 20.15
CA SER A 56 -3.89 -2.89 20.66
C SER A 56 -3.38 -4.09 21.47
N THR A 57 -4.22 -4.65 22.35
CA THR A 57 -3.88 -5.87 23.11
C THR A 57 -3.84 -7.10 22.19
N VAL A 58 -4.73 -7.18 21.19
CA VAL A 58 -4.68 -8.24 20.17
C VAL A 58 -3.35 -8.21 19.42
N LYS A 59 -2.92 -7.05 18.92
CA LYS A 59 -1.64 -6.86 18.23
C LYS A 59 -0.47 -7.30 19.13
N LEU A 60 -0.45 -6.83 20.38
CA LEU A 60 0.61 -7.18 21.34
C LEU A 60 0.71 -8.69 21.57
N LEU A 61 -0.42 -9.37 21.78
CA LEU A 61 -0.44 -10.82 22.03
C LEU A 61 0.03 -11.61 20.80
N LEU A 62 -0.42 -11.22 19.61
CA LEU A 62 -0.02 -11.83 18.35
C LEU A 62 1.47 -11.63 18.03
N GLU A 63 2.02 -10.44 18.31
CA GLU A 63 3.46 -10.16 18.16
C GLU A 63 4.32 -10.97 19.15
N ASN A 64 3.74 -11.43 20.25
CA ASN A 64 4.43 -12.20 21.28
C ASN A 64 4.18 -13.71 21.21
N GLY A 65 3.55 -14.19 20.13
CA GLY A 65 3.41 -15.61 19.84
C GLY A 65 2.10 -16.26 20.27
N ALA A 66 1.05 -15.48 20.58
CA ALA A 66 -0.30 -16.04 20.73
C ALA A 66 -0.74 -16.71 19.43
N SER A 67 -1.30 -17.91 19.52
CA SER A 67 -1.78 -18.64 18.36
C SER A 67 -3.03 -17.96 17.78
N PRO A 68 -3.03 -17.61 16.48
CA PRO A 68 -4.21 -17.03 15.82
C PRO A 68 -5.35 -18.05 15.61
N ASP A 69 -5.13 -19.34 15.92
CA ASP A 69 -6.06 -20.43 15.63
C ASP A 69 -6.58 -21.13 16.88
N LYS A 70 -5.97 -20.84 18.04
CA LYS A 70 -6.30 -21.53 19.28
C LYS A 70 -7.74 -21.24 19.65
N LYS A 71 -8.58 -22.28 19.55
CA LYS A 71 -9.98 -22.22 19.93
C LYS A 71 -10.12 -22.09 21.44
N THR A 72 -11.15 -21.35 21.86
CA THR A 72 -11.63 -21.38 23.24
C THR A 72 -12.21 -22.75 23.59
N ALA A 73 -12.42 -23.02 24.89
CA ALA A 73 -13.01 -24.28 25.35
C ALA A 73 -14.40 -24.55 24.76
N ASP A 74 -15.16 -23.49 24.47
CA ASP A 74 -16.48 -23.56 23.83
C ASP A 74 -16.43 -23.54 22.29
N GLY A 75 -15.24 -23.71 21.71
CA GLY A 75 -15.05 -23.92 20.27
C GLY A 75 -15.06 -22.67 19.39
N ARG A 76 -14.97 -21.46 19.97
CA ARG A 76 -14.86 -20.23 19.19
C ARG A 76 -13.45 -20.06 18.63
N THR A 77 -13.34 -19.79 17.33
CA THR A 77 -12.07 -19.40 16.72
C THR A 77 -11.77 -17.93 16.98
N PRO A 78 -10.49 -17.52 17.03
CA PRO A 78 -10.14 -16.11 17.12
C PRO A 78 -10.75 -15.26 15.99
N MET A 79 -10.80 -15.77 14.75
CA MET A 79 -11.44 -15.05 13.64
C MET A 79 -12.95 -14.85 13.83
N TYR A 80 -13.65 -15.87 14.35
CA TYR A 80 -15.08 -15.73 14.71
C TYR A 80 -15.26 -14.67 15.79
N LEU A 81 -14.40 -14.68 16.83
CA LEU A 81 -14.43 -13.69 17.90
C LEU A 81 -14.17 -12.26 17.40
N ALA A 82 -13.23 -12.08 16.47
CA ALA A 82 -12.96 -10.79 15.84
C ALA A 82 -14.15 -10.27 15.04
N ALA A 83 -14.81 -11.14 14.27
CA ALA A 83 -15.99 -10.78 13.50
C ALA A 83 -17.23 -10.51 14.38
N ASP A 84 -17.31 -11.15 15.54
CA ASP A 84 -18.41 -11.00 16.51
C ASP A 84 -18.14 -9.91 17.58
N ALA A 85 -16.97 -9.27 17.58
CA ALA A 85 -16.58 -8.34 18.63
C ALA A 85 -17.48 -7.07 18.67
N PRO A 86 -17.59 -6.37 19.81
CA PRO A 86 -18.48 -5.20 19.89
C PRO A 86 -18.00 -3.98 19.07
N ARG A 87 -16.69 -3.83 18.85
CA ARG A 87 -16.04 -2.69 18.17
C ARG A 87 -14.69 -3.10 17.57
N GLU A 88 -14.09 -2.24 16.75
CA GLU A 88 -12.77 -2.45 16.11
C GLU A 88 -12.64 -3.73 15.26
N ARG A 89 -13.77 -4.31 14.82
CA ARG A 89 -13.82 -5.60 14.13
C ARG A 89 -12.92 -5.64 12.90
N ARG A 90 -12.98 -4.63 12.03
CA ARG A 90 -12.13 -4.50 10.85
C ARG A 90 -10.64 -4.62 11.19
N ARG A 91 -10.18 -3.91 12.22
CA ARG A 91 -8.77 -3.89 12.62
C ARG A 91 -8.34 -5.24 13.23
N MET A 92 -9.18 -5.85 14.06
CA MET A 92 -8.87 -7.16 14.65
C MET A 92 -8.87 -8.28 13.61
N ILE A 93 -9.79 -8.24 12.64
CA ILE A 93 -9.79 -9.17 11.49
C ILE A 93 -8.48 -9.01 10.72
N GLN A 94 -8.04 -7.78 10.42
CA GLN A 94 -6.74 -7.54 9.75
C GLN A 94 -5.56 -8.14 10.53
N LEU A 95 -5.47 -7.89 11.83
CA LEU A 95 -4.37 -8.38 12.68
C LEU A 95 -4.31 -9.92 12.74
N LEU A 96 -5.45 -10.59 12.84
CA LEU A 96 -5.49 -12.06 12.83
C LEU A 96 -5.11 -12.62 11.48
N LEU A 97 -5.62 -12.01 10.42
CA LEU A 97 -5.29 -12.34 9.06
C LEU A 97 -3.77 -12.22 8.84
N GLU A 98 -3.12 -11.13 9.27
CA GLU A 98 -1.67 -10.93 9.16
C GLU A 98 -0.83 -12.06 9.81
N LYS A 99 -1.40 -12.80 10.76
CA LYS A 99 -0.72 -13.92 11.46
C LYS A 99 -1.11 -15.30 10.95
N ASN A 100 -2.37 -15.52 10.59
CA ASN A 100 -2.79 -16.72 9.89
C ASN A 100 -3.75 -16.41 8.75
N PRO A 101 -3.30 -16.66 7.51
CA PRO A 101 -4.08 -16.35 6.35
C PRO A 101 -5.28 -17.23 6.02
N ILE A 102 -5.45 -18.40 6.63
CA ILE A 102 -6.49 -19.34 6.20
C ILE A 102 -7.73 -19.39 7.09
N THR A 103 -7.81 -18.55 8.12
CA THR A 103 -8.82 -18.66 9.20
C THR A 103 -10.16 -17.96 8.91
N PHE A 104 -10.34 -17.37 7.72
CA PHE A 104 -11.54 -16.58 7.40
C PHE A 104 -12.80 -17.41 7.12
N ASP A 105 -12.66 -18.71 6.85
CA ASP A 105 -13.77 -19.62 6.51
C ASP A 105 -14.03 -20.72 7.57
N ASP A 106 -13.40 -20.61 8.73
CA ASP A 106 -13.58 -21.58 9.82
C ASP A 106 -15.04 -21.66 10.28
N GLU A 107 -15.45 -22.86 10.73
CA GLU A 107 -16.73 -23.02 11.41
C GLU A 107 -16.67 -22.39 12.80
N GLY A 108 -17.63 -21.52 13.12
CA GLY A 108 -17.85 -21.04 14.48
C GLY A 108 -18.38 -22.14 15.41
N PRO A 109 -18.70 -21.80 16.67
CA PRO A 109 -19.11 -22.81 17.65
C PRO A 109 -20.50 -23.40 17.35
N ASP A 110 -20.75 -24.63 17.82
CA ASP A 110 -22.01 -25.36 17.59
C ASP A 110 -23.25 -24.60 18.08
N TRP A 111 -23.16 -23.96 19.25
CA TRP A 111 -24.25 -23.17 19.82
C TRP A 111 -24.61 -21.95 18.96
N ALA A 112 -23.68 -21.47 18.13
CA ALA A 112 -23.90 -20.42 17.16
C ALA A 112 -24.24 -20.96 15.76
N GLN A 113 -24.76 -22.19 15.67
CA GLN A 113 -25.11 -22.87 14.42
C GLN A 113 -23.91 -23.04 13.47
N LYS A 114 -22.68 -23.07 14.00
CA LYS A 114 -21.46 -23.11 13.19
C LYS A 114 -21.36 -21.96 12.18
N ASN A 115 -21.90 -20.78 12.52
CA ASN A 115 -21.77 -19.60 11.68
C ASN A 115 -20.28 -19.30 11.40
N THR A 116 -19.93 -19.03 10.14
CA THR A 116 -18.58 -18.59 9.76
C THR A 116 -18.30 -17.17 10.27
N PRO A 117 -17.04 -16.70 10.28
CA PRO A 117 -16.72 -15.30 10.55
C PRO A 117 -17.51 -14.32 9.68
N LEU A 118 -17.70 -14.62 8.39
CA LEU A 118 -18.51 -13.79 7.49
C LEU A 118 -19.97 -13.70 7.97
N MET A 119 -20.57 -14.82 8.38
CA MET A 119 -21.93 -14.85 8.93
C MET A 119 -22.04 -14.10 10.26
N ALA A 120 -21.01 -14.16 11.11
CA ALA A 120 -20.96 -13.38 12.34
C ALA A 120 -20.95 -11.86 12.04
N ALA A 121 -20.12 -11.42 11.09
CA ALA A 121 -20.08 -10.02 10.65
C ALA A 121 -21.42 -9.53 10.08
N VAL A 122 -22.11 -10.36 9.27
CA VAL A 122 -23.47 -10.08 8.77
C VAL A 122 -24.46 -9.94 9.93
N LYS A 123 -24.43 -10.85 10.91
CA LYS A 123 -25.29 -10.77 12.09
C LYS A 123 -24.99 -9.54 12.96
N ARG A 124 -23.79 -8.97 12.89
CA ARG A 124 -23.42 -7.71 13.55
C ARG A 124 -23.75 -6.46 12.76
N ASP A 125 -24.30 -6.60 11.55
CA ASP A 125 -24.73 -5.48 10.69
C ASP A 125 -23.59 -4.50 10.36
N ASP A 126 -22.42 -5.05 10.01
CA ASP A 126 -21.20 -4.28 9.74
C ASP A 126 -20.70 -4.50 8.32
N PRO A 127 -20.98 -3.52 7.44
CA PRO A 127 -20.60 -3.63 6.04
C PRO A 127 -19.08 -3.63 5.83
N GLU A 128 -18.30 -3.01 6.72
CA GLU A 128 -16.84 -2.94 6.57
C GLU A 128 -16.16 -4.27 6.91
N ALA A 129 -16.62 -4.94 7.98
CA ALA A 129 -16.15 -6.29 8.31
C ALA A 129 -16.60 -7.32 7.24
N VAL A 130 -17.84 -7.19 6.74
CA VAL A 130 -18.36 -8.04 5.66
C VAL A 130 -17.56 -7.84 4.38
N LYS A 131 -17.36 -6.59 3.96
CA LYS A 131 -16.57 -6.23 2.78
C LYS A 131 -15.17 -6.80 2.87
N LEU A 132 -14.48 -6.59 4.00
CA LEU A 132 -13.14 -7.12 4.22
C LEU A 132 -13.11 -8.65 4.10
N LEU A 133 -14.03 -9.39 4.75
CA LEU A 133 -14.04 -10.85 4.68
C LEU A 133 -14.36 -11.37 3.27
N VAL A 134 -15.28 -10.72 2.54
CA VAL A 134 -15.61 -11.07 1.15
C VAL A 134 -14.44 -10.79 0.21
N GLU A 135 -13.77 -9.65 0.36
CA GLU A 135 -12.55 -9.31 -0.39
C GLU A 135 -11.41 -10.30 -0.12
N ARG A 136 -11.38 -10.90 1.07
CA ARG A 136 -10.39 -11.92 1.48
C ARG A 136 -10.78 -13.34 1.11
N GLY A 137 -11.88 -13.52 0.37
CA GLY A 137 -12.28 -14.81 -0.18
C GLY A 137 -13.12 -15.67 0.75
N ALA A 138 -13.69 -15.12 1.82
CA ALA A 138 -14.64 -15.84 2.64
C ALA A 138 -15.84 -16.31 1.80
N SER A 139 -16.18 -17.59 1.93
CA SER A 139 -17.21 -18.23 1.13
C SER A 139 -18.59 -17.69 1.46
N LYS A 140 -19.19 -17.02 0.48
CA LYS A 140 -20.57 -16.53 0.54
C LYS A 140 -21.60 -17.66 0.47
N GLU A 141 -21.20 -18.77 -0.14
CA GLU A 141 -22.05 -19.93 -0.43
C GLU A 141 -21.98 -21.02 0.65
N LYS A 142 -21.02 -20.94 1.57
CA LYS A 142 -20.91 -21.90 2.68
C LYS A 142 -22.17 -21.81 3.53
N LYS A 143 -22.74 -22.96 3.86
CA LYS A 143 -23.94 -23.07 4.70
C LYS A 143 -23.55 -23.40 6.14
N ASN A 144 -24.23 -22.76 7.08
CA ASN A 144 -24.13 -23.08 8.50
C ASN A 144 -24.90 -24.38 8.82
N SER A 145 -24.92 -24.81 10.09
CA SER A 145 -25.62 -26.05 10.48
C SER A 145 -27.15 -25.99 10.35
N ALA A 146 -27.72 -24.79 10.18
CA ALA A 146 -29.14 -24.57 9.86
C ALA A 146 -29.41 -24.47 8.34
N GLY A 147 -28.40 -24.72 7.50
CA GLY A 147 -28.53 -24.68 6.03
C GLY A 147 -28.55 -23.26 5.43
N LYS A 148 -28.22 -22.22 6.20
CA LYS A 148 -28.26 -20.81 5.79
C LYS A 148 -26.89 -20.32 5.33
N THR A 149 -26.86 -19.52 4.27
CA THR A 149 -25.70 -18.77 3.76
C THR A 149 -25.55 -17.42 4.48
N ALA A 150 -24.46 -16.69 4.20
CA ALA A 150 -24.29 -15.33 4.73
C ALA A 150 -25.42 -14.38 4.27
N ASN A 151 -25.88 -14.51 3.02
CA ASN A 151 -27.01 -13.72 2.49
C ASN A 151 -28.32 -14.03 3.22
N ASP A 152 -28.58 -15.30 3.56
CA ASP A 152 -29.81 -15.72 4.27
C ASP A 152 -29.90 -15.20 5.72
N LEU A 153 -28.81 -14.66 6.26
CA LEU A 153 -28.73 -14.12 7.62
C LEU A 153 -28.86 -12.60 7.68
N VAL A 154 -28.98 -11.92 6.53
CA VAL A 154 -29.27 -10.48 6.47
C VAL A 154 -30.67 -10.22 7.02
N VAL A 155 -30.79 -9.23 7.90
CA VAL A 155 -32.08 -8.82 8.48
C VAL A 155 -32.42 -7.44 7.96
N ASP A 156 -33.42 -7.34 7.09
CA ASP A 156 -33.77 -6.10 6.36
C ASP A 156 -34.06 -4.90 7.27
N SER A 157 -34.62 -5.13 8.46
CA SER A 157 -34.96 -4.07 9.41
C SER A 157 -33.76 -3.43 10.11
N LYS A 158 -32.53 -3.91 9.89
CA LYS A 158 -31.32 -3.36 10.48
C LYS A 158 -30.79 -2.16 9.69
N PRO A 159 -30.16 -1.17 10.35
CA PRO A 159 -29.80 0.10 9.73
C PRO A 159 -28.81 -0.03 8.56
N ASN A 160 -27.89 -1.00 8.60
CA ASN A 160 -26.90 -1.18 7.54
C ASN A 160 -27.22 -2.33 6.58
N SER A 161 -28.43 -2.89 6.61
CA SER A 161 -28.80 -4.09 5.85
C SER A 161 -28.50 -3.98 4.35
N GLU A 162 -28.80 -2.82 3.75
CA GLU A 162 -28.50 -2.55 2.33
C GLU A 162 -26.99 -2.43 2.06
N ASN A 163 -26.22 -1.85 2.97
CA ASN A 163 -24.77 -1.78 2.83
C ASN A 163 -24.12 -3.16 3.02
N VAL A 164 -24.67 -4.00 3.90
CA VAL A 164 -24.26 -5.40 4.07
C VAL A 164 -24.57 -6.21 2.82
N LYS A 165 -25.74 -6.06 2.20
CA LYS A 165 -26.08 -6.69 0.92
C LYS A 165 -25.11 -6.25 -0.19
N LYS A 166 -24.80 -4.95 -0.27
CA LYS A 166 -23.80 -4.41 -1.21
C LYS A 166 -22.43 -5.05 -0.98
N ALA A 167 -21.99 -5.15 0.27
CA ALA A 167 -20.72 -5.76 0.63
C ALA A 167 -20.67 -7.27 0.29
N LEU A 168 -21.77 -8.01 0.47
CA LEU A 168 -21.89 -9.42 0.04
C LEU A 168 -21.96 -9.56 -1.49
N ALA A 169 -22.49 -8.56 -2.18
CA ALA A 169 -22.54 -8.52 -3.65
C ALA A 169 -21.17 -8.25 -4.28
N ILE A 170 -20.17 -7.80 -3.51
CA ILE A 170 -18.81 -7.62 -4.01
C ILE A 170 -18.31 -8.96 -4.56
N THR A 171 -17.95 -8.94 -5.84
CA THR A 171 -17.05 -9.93 -6.41
C THR A 171 -15.64 -9.52 -6.00
N ALA A 172 -14.94 -10.37 -5.25
CA ALA A 172 -13.54 -10.13 -4.86
C ALA A 172 -12.79 -9.62 -6.10
N SER A 173 -12.25 -8.40 -6.00
CA SER A 173 -11.72 -7.72 -7.18
C SER A 173 -10.58 -8.56 -7.74
N LYS A 174 -10.73 -8.99 -8.99
CA LYS A 174 -9.63 -9.54 -9.78
C LYS A 174 -8.72 -8.40 -10.29
N GLY A 175 -8.58 -7.33 -9.51
CA GLY A 175 -7.59 -6.30 -9.78
C GLY A 175 -6.21 -6.84 -9.45
N ALA A 176 -5.22 -6.61 -10.32
CA ALA A 176 -3.88 -7.16 -10.17
C ALA A 176 -3.26 -6.90 -8.79
N GLY A 177 -3.53 -5.75 -8.14
CA GLY A 177 -3.07 -5.44 -6.78
C GLY A 177 -3.74 -6.22 -5.66
N GLY A 178 -5.04 -6.51 -5.76
CA GLY A 178 -5.79 -7.32 -4.79
C GLY A 178 -5.42 -8.81 -4.91
N LEU A 179 -5.23 -9.27 -6.15
CA LEU A 179 -4.65 -10.58 -6.41
C LEU A 179 -3.23 -10.61 -5.84
N LEU A 180 -2.31 -9.67 -6.16
CA LEU A 180 -0.92 -9.61 -5.67
C LEU A 180 -0.75 -9.63 -4.13
N ALA A 181 -1.65 -8.99 -3.41
CA ALA A 181 -1.73 -9.11 -1.95
C ALA A 181 -2.20 -10.51 -1.53
N TYR A 182 -3.14 -11.14 -2.26
CA TYR A 182 -3.68 -12.46 -1.99
C TYR A 182 -2.65 -13.63 -2.05
N ILE A 183 -1.83 -13.79 -3.09
CA ILE A 183 -0.77 -14.84 -3.08
C ILE A 183 0.42 -14.47 -2.19
N LYS A 184 0.84 -13.20 -2.08
CA LYS A 184 1.96 -12.85 -1.18
C LYS A 184 1.65 -13.05 0.30
N LEU A 185 0.50 -12.57 0.75
CA LEU A 185 0.13 -12.62 2.17
C LEU A 185 -0.59 -13.92 2.55
N TRP A 186 -1.12 -14.68 1.58
CA TRP A 186 -2.03 -15.80 1.89
C TRP A 186 -1.65 -17.14 1.23
N VAL A 187 -1.31 -17.18 -0.07
CA VAL A 187 -0.98 -18.48 -0.73
C VAL A 187 0.48 -18.91 -0.49
N LEU A 188 1.46 -18.01 -0.55
CA LEU A 188 2.87 -18.33 -0.28
C LEU A 188 3.11 -18.83 1.16
N PRO A 189 2.53 -18.22 2.22
CA PRO A 189 2.65 -18.72 3.58
C PRO A 189 2.00 -20.09 3.77
N VAL A 190 0.88 -20.38 3.07
CA VAL A 190 0.21 -21.69 3.12
C VAL A 190 1.06 -22.77 2.47
N LEU A 191 1.64 -22.51 1.30
CA LEU A 191 2.55 -23.45 0.64
C LEU A 191 3.82 -23.70 1.46
N ALA A 192 4.34 -22.66 2.12
CA ALA A 192 5.47 -22.77 3.04
C ALA A 192 5.12 -23.57 4.29
N TYR A 193 3.93 -23.38 4.84
CA TYR A 193 3.41 -24.10 6.02
C TYR A 193 3.28 -25.61 5.76
N PHE A 194 2.92 -26.03 4.53
CA PHE A 194 2.78 -27.44 4.16
C PHE A 194 4.05 -28.09 3.57
N GLY A 195 5.18 -27.38 3.50
CA GLY A 195 6.47 -27.94 3.06
C GLY A 195 6.52 -28.39 1.59
N LEU A 196 5.58 -27.94 0.76
CA LEU A 196 5.47 -28.32 -0.64
C LEU A 196 6.34 -27.37 -1.49
N PHE A 197 7.67 -27.59 -1.52
CA PHE A 197 8.62 -26.80 -2.34
C PHE A 197 9.23 -27.56 -3.54
N GLY A 198 9.09 -28.88 -3.63
CA GLY A 198 9.85 -29.73 -4.57
C GLY A 198 9.53 -29.59 -6.07
N PRO A 199 8.26 -29.57 -6.52
CA PRO A 199 7.91 -29.44 -7.94
C PRO A 199 7.61 -27.99 -8.35
N LEU A 200 8.17 -27.02 -7.63
CA LEU A 200 7.87 -25.60 -7.81
C LEU A 200 8.72 -24.89 -8.86
N ALA A 201 9.71 -25.49 -9.52
CA ALA A 201 10.32 -24.76 -10.64
C ALA A 201 9.27 -24.43 -11.72
N ASP A 202 8.46 -25.41 -12.12
CA ASP A 202 7.45 -25.23 -13.17
C ASP A 202 6.16 -24.58 -12.66
N ILE A 203 5.77 -24.83 -11.40
CA ILE A 203 4.58 -24.20 -10.78
C ILE A 203 4.89 -22.80 -10.29
N PHE A 204 6.09 -22.50 -9.79
CA PHE A 204 6.51 -21.13 -9.50
C PHE A 204 6.74 -20.37 -10.79
N ASP A 205 7.12 -20.99 -11.90
CA ASP A 205 7.19 -20.33 -13.21
C ASP A 205 5.79 -20.10 -13.82
N ALA A 206 4.82 -20.99 -13.57
CA ALA A 206 3.41 -20.82 -13.98
C ALA A 206 2.62 -19.88 -13.05
N ALA A 207 2.86 -19.93 -11.73
CA ALA A 207 2.28 -19.07 -10.72
C ALA A 207 3.01 -17.72 -10.65
N SER A 208 4.29 -17.65 -11.00
CA SER A 208 4.97 -16.41 -11.39
C SER A 208 4.26 -15.85 -12.61
N ARG A 209 4.16 -16.56 -13.74
CA ARG A 209 3.37 -16.09 -14.91
C ARG A 209 1.92 -15.67 -14.60
N ALA A 210 1.28 -16.29 -13.59
CA ALA A 210 -0.08 -15.97 -13.14
C ALA A 210 -0.15 -14.94 -12.00
N PHE A 211 0.97 -14.54 -11.38
CA PHE A 211 0.98 -13.72 -10.16
C PHE A 211 2.17 -12.75 -9.99
N PHE A 212 3.39 -13.20 -10.28
CA PHE A 212 4.48 -12.33 -10.73
C PHE A 212 4.53 -12.35 -12.25
N GLY A 213 3.40 -12.07 -12.92
CA GLY A 213 3.59 -11.34 -14.17
C GLY A 213 4.57 -10.26 -13.74
N VAL A 214 5.77 -10.22 -14.32
CA VAL A 214 6.53 -8.97 -14.32
C VAL A 214 5.41 -7.98 -14.58
N ALA A 215 5.01 -7.18 -13.59
CA ALA A 215 3.74 -6.45 -13.71
C ALA A 215 3.99 -5.22 -14.57
N THR A 216 4.84 -5.39 -15.56
CA THR A 216 4.53 -4.92 -16.86
C THR A 216 3.16 -5.44 -17.27
N PRO A 217 2.23 -4.54 -17.60
CA PRO A 217 0.87 -4.91 -17.98
C PRO A 217 0.95 -6.05 -18.98
N GLY A 218 0.44 -7.21 -18.58
CA GLY A 218 0.14 -8.23 -19.55
C GLY A 218 -0.83 -7.60 -20.56
N PRO A 219 -0.57 -7.69 -21.86
CA PRO A 219 -1.50 -7.24 -22.89
C PRO A 219 -2.88 -7.85 -22.65
N LEU A 220 -3.91 -7.01 -22.68
CA LEU A 220 -5.29 -7.45 -22.47
C LEU A 220 -5.70 -8.47 -23.55
N PRO A 221 -6.37 -9.58 -23.19
CA PRO A 221 -6.82 -10.58 -24.15
C PRO A 221 -7.74 -9.95 -25.22
N GLY A 222 -7.26 -9.87 -26.46
CA GLY A 222 -8.06 -9.50 -27.64
C GLY A 222 -7.80 -8.11 -28.24
N GLU A 223 -7.09 -7.21 -27.55
CA GLU A 223 -6.84 -5.84 -28.04
C GLU A 223 -5.33 -5.52 -28.16
N ASP A 224 -4.55 -5.77 -27.11
CA ASP A 224 -3.10 -5.56 -27.10
C ASP A 224 -2.34 -6.73 -27.77
N VAL A 225 -1.15 -6.45 -28.31
CA VAL A 225 -0.22 -7.46 -28.82
C VAL A 225 0.43 -8.18 -27.63
N SER A 226 0.33 -9.51 -27.61
CA SER A 226 0.75 -10.34 -26.47
C SER A 226 2.25 -10.26 -26.14
N GLU A 227 3.05 -10.19 -27.20
CA GLU A 227 4.51 -10.09 -27.14
C GLU A 227 4.96 -9.03 -28.15
N PRO A 228 4.87 -7.74 -27.81
CA PRO A 228 5.23 -6.68 -28.74
C PRO A 228 6.73 -6.72 -29.01
N THR A 229 7.11 -6.68 -30.29
CA THR A 229 8.53 -6.75 -30.69
C THR A 229 8.94 -5.65 -31.65
N THR A 230 7.98 -5.04 -32.35
CA THR A 230 8.20 -3.97 -33.31
C THR A 230 7.63 -2.65 -32.79
N ALA A 231 8.11 -1.53 -33.34
CA ALA A 231 7.55 -0.21 -33.01
C ALA A 231 6.04 -0.14 -33.30
N ALA A 232 5.55 -0.85 -34.33
CA ALA A 232 4.12 -0.92 -34.62
C ALA A 232 3.33 -1.65 -33.52
N ASP A 233 3.87 -2.74 -32.96
CA ASP A 233 3.24 -3.48 -31.86
C ASP A 233 3.14 -2.62 -30.60
N PHE A 234 4.25 -1.99 -30.19
CA PHE A 234 4.27 -1.10 -29.03
C PHE A 234 3.34 0.09 -29.23
N LYS A 235 3.31 0.67 -30.43
CA LYS A 235 2.41 1.77 -30.74
C LYS A 235 0.94 1.35 -30.59
N LYS A 236 0.57 0.16 -31.05
CA LYS A 236 -0.79 -0.36 -30.90
C LYS A 236 -1.19 -0.49 -29.42
N ASN A 237 -0.31 -1.03 -28.59
CA ASN A 237 -0.55 -1.14 -27.14
C ASN A 237 -0.66 0.23 -26.47
N LEU A 238 0.19 1.20 -26.86
CA LEU A 238 0.15 2.56 -26.35
C LEU A 238 -1.14 3.29 -26.76
N ASP A 239 -1.54 3.21 -28.04
CA ASP A 239 -2.78 3.79 -28.53
C ASP A 239 -4.00 3.20 -27.78
N SER A 240 -3.98 1.90 -27.51
CA SER A 240 -5.02 1.21 -26.73
C SER A 240 -5.07 1.69 -25.28
N MET A 241 -3.91 1.87 -24.63
CA MET A 241 -3.82 2.47 -23.29
C MET A 241 -4.31 3.92 -23.28
N VAL A 242 -3.97 4.71 -24.30
CA VAL A 242 -4.39 6.11 -24.42
C VAL A 242 -5.91 6.21 -24.48
N ALA A 243 -6.55 5.40 -25.35
CA ALA A 243 -8.00 5.36 -25.48
C ALA A 243 -8.68 4.89 -24.18
N ARG A 244 -8.22 3.77 -23.62
CA ARG A 244 -8.79 3.20 -22.39
C ARG A 244 -8.61 4.11 -21.17
N GLY A 245 -7.43 4.73 -21.04
CA GLY A 245 -7.07 5.60 -19.93
C GLY A 245 -7.78 6.96 -19.96
N GLY A 246 -8.43 7.33 -21.07
CA GLY A 246 -8.95 8.70 -21.25
C GLY A 246 -7.82 9.73 -21.43
N LEU A 247 -6.71 9.33 -22.05
CA LEU A 247 -5.52 10.17 -22.22
C LEU A 247 -5.47 10.87 -23.58
N GLU A 248 -6.54 10.81 -24.38
CA GLU A 248 -6.61 11.37 -25.74
C GLU A 248 -6.45 12.89 -25.75
N LYS A 249 -6.80 13.57 -24.64
CA LYS A 249 -6.54 15.00 -24.46
C LYS A 249 -5.05 15.33 -24.51
N PHE A 250 -4.19 14.41 -24.09
CA PHE A 250 -2.73 14.53 -24.09
C PHE A 250 -2.12 13.93 -25.36
N PHE A 251 -2.69 12.81 -25.80
CA PHE A 251 -2.18 12.00 -26.90
C PHE A 251 -3.29 11.71 -27.92
N PRO A 252 -3.68 12.70 -28.76
CA PRO A 252 -4.65 12.45 -29.81
C PRO A 252 -4.18 11.38 -30.81
N PRO A 253 -5.09 10.75 -31.58
CA PRO A 253 -4.71 9.76 -32.58
C PRO A 253 -3.61 10.28 -33.53
N GLY A 254 -2.53 9.51 -33.67
CA GLY A 254 -1.37 9.91 -34.47
C GLY A 254 -0.39 10.86 -33.77
N ASN A 255 -0.50 11.04 -32.44
CA ASN A 255 0.41 11.89 -31.68
C ASN A 255 1.90 11.48 -31.89
N PRO A 256 2.79 12.41 -32.30
CA PRO A 256 4.19 12.10 -32.57
C PRO A 256 4.98 11.60 -31.35
N TYR A 257 4.60 11.98 -30.14
CA TYR A 257 5.25 11.51 -28.91
C TYR A 257 5.00 10.02 -28.70
N VAL A 258 3.76 9.55 -28.87
CA VAL A 258 3.43 8.11 -28.75
C VAL A 258 4.21 7.29 -29.78
N GLN A 259 4.35 7.79 -31.00
CA GLN A 259 5.17 7.17 -32.03
C GLN A 259 6.65 7.07 -31.61
N GLN A 260 7.23 8.16 -31.09
CA GLN A 260 8.62 8.18 -30.64
C GLN A 260 8.87 7.25 -29.44
N VAL A 261 7.92 7.17 -28.50
CA VAL A 261 7.98 6.20 -27.38
C VAL A 261 7.99 4.77 -27.90
N ALA A 262 7.14 4.45 -28.88
CA ALA A 262 7.08 3.13 -29.49
C ALA A 262 8.38 2.75 -30.25
N GLU A 263 8.98 3.71 -30.94
CA GLU A 263 10.29 3.54 -31.59
C GLU A 263 11.40 3.29 -30.57
N LYS A 264 11.44 4.09 -29.49
CA LYS A 264 12.39 3.89 -28.38
C LYS A 264 12.20 2.53 -27.70
N ALA A 265 10.96 2.09 -27.49
CA ALA A 265 10.68 0.76 -26.96
C ALA A 265 11.26 -0.36 -27.84
N ALA A 266 11.09 -0.25 -29.17
CA ALA A 266 11.67 -1.21 -30.10
C ALA A 266 13.22 -1.21 -30.08
N GLU A 267 13.86 -0.06 -29.88
CA GLU A 267 15.31 0.05 -29.71
C GLU A 267 15.80 -0.62 -28.42
N LEU A 268 15.12 -0.39 -27.28
CA LEU A 268 15.48 -0.94 -25.97
C LEU A 268 15.52 -2.46 -25.93
N ARG A 269 14.76 -3.12 -26.81
CA ARG A 269 14.76 -4.59 -26.95
C ARG A 269 16.11 -5.14 -27.36
N ASN A 270 16.85 -4.38 -28.17
CA ASN A 270 18.12 -4.80 -28.72
C ASN A 270 19.32 -4.18 -27.97
N ASP A 271 19.06 -3.39 -26.92
CA ASP A 271 20.12 -2.79 -26.11
C ASP A 271 20.71 -3.83 -25.14
N PRO A 272 22.00 -4.21 -25.30
CA PRO A 272 22.65 -5.18 -24.42
C PRO A 272 22.80 -4.70 -22.97
N ASN A 273 22.68 -3.39 -22.71
CA ASN A 273 22.80 -2.82 -21.37
C ASN A 273 21.45 -2.74 -20.64
N ASN A 274 20.33 -2.95 -21.34
CA ASN A 274 19.01 -2.91 -20.74
C ASN A 274 18.68 -4.27 -20.09
N LEU A 275 18.65 -4.31 -18.75
CA LEU A 275 18.30 -5.53 -18.01
C LEU A 275 16.80 -5.87 -18.10
N LEU A 276 15.96 -4.87 -18.40
CA LEU A 276 14.51 -4.97 -18.58
C LEU A 276 14.17 -5.27 -20.05
N ASN A 277 14.47 -6.49 -20.50
CA ASN A 277 14.55 -6.85 -21.92
C ASN A 277 13.47 -7.83 -22.44
N SER A 278 12.54 -8.29 -21.60
CA SER A 278 11.39 -9.06 -22.10
C SER A 278 10.37 -8.14 -22.82
N PRO A 279 9.57 -8.67 -23.77
CA PRO A 279 8.53 -7.89 -24.45
C PRO A 279 7.60 -7.14 -23.50
N ALA A 280 7.17 -7.81 -22.43
CA ALA A 280 6.33 -7.20 -21.41
C ALA A 280 7.09 -6.07 -20.67
N GLN A 281 8.33 -6.32 -20.23
CA GLN A 281 9.22 -5.31 -19.60
C GLN A 281 9.29 -4.00 -20.39
N ILE A 282 9.50 -4.13 -21.69
CA ILE A 282 9.65 -3.00 -22.59
C ILE A 282 8.31 -2.30 -22.83
N ASP A 283 7.23 -3.07 -22.98
CA ASP A 283 5.88 -2.53 -23.10
C ASP A 283 5.50 -1.66 -21.91
N ALA A 284 5.88 -2.05 -20.69
CA ALA A 284 5.58 -1.21 -19.54
C ALA A 284 6.51 -0.03 -19.35
N LEU A 285 7.78 -0.13 -19.75
CA LEU A 285 8.62 1.06 -19.85
C LEU A 285 7.99 2.08 -20.79
N ALA A 286 7.46 1.62 -21.94
CA ALA A 286 6.74 2.46 -22.89
C ALA A 286 5.47 3.07 -22.28
N LYS A 287 4.66 2.27 -21.58
CA LYS A 287 3.44 2.75 -20.89
C LYS A 287 3.75 3.76 -19.78
N LEU A 288 4.82 3.52 -19.00
CA LEU A 288 5.34 4.44 -17.99
C LEU A 288 5.79 5.77 -18.62
N ALA A 289 6.37 5.74 -19.83
CA ALA A 289 6.76 6.93 -20.57
C ALA A 289 5.57 7.81 -21.02
N LEU A 290 4.31 7.40 -20.84
CA LEU A 290 3.16 8.29 -21.03
C LEU A 290 2.97 9.26 -19.86
N TYR A 291 3.55 9.01 -18.68
CA TYR A 291 3.41 9.86 -17.48
C TYR A 291 4.71 10.58 -17.16
N GLN A 292 4.67 11.89 -16.93
CA GLN A 292 5.81 12.71 -16.55
C GLN A 292 6.21 12.39 -15.11
N PRO A 293 7.39 11.78 -14.87
CA PRO A 293 7.84 11.51 -13.52
C PRO A 293 8.22 12.81 -12.81
N VAL A 294 7.69 12.98 -11.60
CA VAL A 294 8.02 14.07 -10.66
C VAL A 294 8.51 13.45 -9.36
N LEU A 295 9.79 13.58 -9.07
CA LEU A 295 10.43 13.10 -7.85
C LEU A 295 10.28 14.20 -6.80
N TYR A 296 9.47 13.93 -5.77
CA TYR A 296 9.20 14.85 -4.65
C TYR A 296 9.87 14.32 -3.39
N CYS A 297 11.08 14.82 -3.12
CA CYS A 297 12.01 14.21 -2.19
C CYS A 297 12.07 14.98 -0.85
N ASP A 298 12.17 14.23 0.24
CA ASP A 298 12.35 14.77 1.57
C ASP A 298 13.80 15.25 1.78
N ASP A 299 13.95 16.48 2.22
CA ASP A 299 15.21 17.16 2.54
C ASP A 299 15.17 17.79 3.93
N SER A 300 14.26 17.33 4.79
CA SER A 300 14.15 17.75 6.18
C SER A 300 15.34 17.26 7.02
N GLY A 301 15.49 17.80 8.23
CA GLY A 301 16.62 17.45 9.11
C GLY A 301 16.68 15.96 9.50
N SER A 302 15.55 15.26 9.54
CA SER A 302 15.47 13.83 9.91
C SER A 302 16.20 12.93 8.92
N MET A 303 16.25 13.32 7.65
CA MET A 303 16.96 12.59 6.59
C MET A 303 18.48 12.45 6.82
N TRP A 304 19.06 13.29 7.70
CA TRP A 304 20.47 13.24 8.10
C TRP A 304 20.73 12.67 9.50
N ASN A 305 19.69 12.47 10.31
CA ASN A 305 19.83 12.22 11.75
C ASN A 305 19.37 10.81 12.17
N GLU A 306 19.35 9.84 11.26
CA GLU A 306 18.90 8.47 11.54
C GLU A 306 19.69 7.79 12.67
N ASP A 307 18.96 7.33 13.69
CA ASP A 307 19.46 6.43 14.73
C ASP A 307 18.90 5.02 14.48
N ASN A 308 19.78 4.13 13.99
CA ASN A 308 19.46 2.73 13.66
C ASN A 308 19.51 1.78 14.88
N GLY A 309 19.71 2.31 16.09
CA GLY A 309 19.76 1.55 17.33
C GLY A 309 21.17 1.16 17.79
N PRO A 310 21.29 0.41 18.90
CA PRO A 310 22.60 0.05 19.47
C PRO A 310 23.36 -0.93 18.57
N GLY A 311 24.58 -0.56 18.16
CA GLY A 311 25.48 -1.42 17.38
C GLY A 311 25.37 -1.29 15.86
N THR A 312 24.55 -0.37 15.35
CA THR A 312 24.44 -0.04 13.93
C THR A 312 25.12 1.30 13.62
N ASN A 313 25.67 1.47 12.42
CA ASN A 313 26.19 2.77 11.98
C ASN A 313 25.03 3.79 11.87
N LYS A 314 25.25 5.01 12.36
CA LYS A 314 24.37 6.18 12.10
C LYS A 314 24.51 6.62 10.65
N GLY A 315 23.41 7.08 10.04
CA GLY A 315 23.32 7.47 8.62
C GLY A 315 22.80 6.31 7.77
N ASP A 316 21.88 6.51 6.83
CA ASP A 316 22.08 7.38 5.66
C ASP A 316 20.80 7.45 4.80
N ARG A 317 19.65 7.83 5.40
CA ARG A 317 18.37 7.97 4.66
C ARG A 317 18.52 8.87 3.44
N TRP A 318 19.32 9.93 3.58
CA TRP A 318 19.67 10.80 2.47
C TRP A 318 20.38 10.07 1.32
N GLN A 319 21.45 9.30 1.57
CA GLN A 319 22.11 8.54 0.51
C GLN A 319 21.22 7.45 -0.07
N ALA A 320 20.43 6.79 0.77
CA ALA A 320 19.47 5.80 0.30
C ALA A 320 18.44 6.43 -0.64
N GLN A 321 17.99 7.65 -0.35
CA GLN A 321 17.13 8.42 -1.24
C GLN A 321 17.86 8.77 -2.54
N ILE A 322 19.13 9.19 -2.48
CA ILE A 322 19.93 9.48 -3.69
C ILE A 322 19.97 8.26 -4.61
N ASP A 323 20.37 7.10 -4.07
CA ASP A 323 20.56 5.87 -4.84
C ASP A 323 19.25 5.43 -5.49
N LEU A 324 18.17 5.46 -4.72
CA LEU A 324 16.82 5.13 -5.17
C LEU A 324 16.33 6.10 -6.26
N VAL A 325 16.42 7.41 -6.01
CA VAL A 325 15.91 8.46 -6.92
C VAL A 325 16.68 8.43 -8.24
N LYS A 326 18.00 8.22 -8.21
CA LYS A 326 18.79 7.99 -9.42
C LYS A 326 18.27 6.77 -10.18
N LYS A 327 18.07 5.64 -9.52
CA LYS A 327 17.61 4.43 -10.20
C LYS A 327 16.19 4.54 -10.76
N MET A 328 15.30 5.20 -10.03
CA MET A 328 13.96 5.54 -10.52
C MET A 328 14.03 6.46 -11.75
N SER A 329 14.94 7.44 -11.74
CA SER A 329 15.11 8.36 -12.87
C SER A 329 15.63 7.67 -14.14
N ASP A 330 16.57 6.73 -14.01
CA ASP A 330 17.01 5.85 -15.10
C ASP A 330 15.81 5.08 -15.67
N ILE A 331 15.15 4.24 -14.85
CA ILE A 331 14.05 3.37 -15.30
C ILE A 331 12.90 4.16 -15.95
N THR A 332 12.44 5.24 -15.33
CA THR A 332 11.30 6.03 -15.84
C THR A 332 11.58 6.77 -17.14
N THR A 333 12.85 6.93 -17.53
CA THR A 333 13.24 7.72 -18.72
C THR A 333 13.76 6.88 -19.88
N ARG A 334 14.00 5.57 -19.71
CA ARG A 334 14.53 4.70 -20.79
C ARG A 334 13.72 4.71 -22.08
N ALA A 335 12.39 4.67 -21.98
CA ALA A 335 11.49 4.70 -23.14
C ALA A 335 11.01 6.11 -23.51
N VAL A 336 11.49 7.15 -22.81
CA VAL A 336 11.10 8.53 -23.08
C VAL A 336 11.98 9.11 -24.20
N PRO A 337 11.40 9.71 -25.25
CA PRO A 337 12.16 10.39 -26.30
C PRO A 337 13.01 11.55 -25.76
N ASN A 338 14.02 11.97 -26.53
CA ASN A 338 15.01 12.98 -26.13
C ASN A 338 14.38 14.20 -25.43
N LYS A 339 14.98 14.63 -24.29
CA LYS A 339 14.56 15.79 -23.46
C LYS A 339 13.30 15.59 -22.61
N GLY A 340 12.85 14.37 -22.35
CA GLY A 340 11.73 14.06 -21.43
C GLY A 340 12.14 13.43 -20.09
N GLY A 341 13.20 13.95 -19.44
CA GLY A 341 13.67 13.46 -18.15
C GLY A 341 12.70 13.69 -16.97
N CYS A 342 13.15 13.47 -15.75
CA CYS A 342 12.37 13.66 -14.53
C CYS A 342 12.28 15.13 -14.10
N HIS A 343 11.19 15.51 -13.44
CA HIS A 343 11.14 16.73 -12.64
C HIS A 343 11.60 16.39 -11.22
N LEU A 344 12.38 17.27 -10.60
CA LEU A 344 12.86 17.09 -9.23
C LEU A 344 12.39 18.26 -8.37
N ARG A 345 11.76 17.94 -7.24
CA ARG A 345 11.31 18.90 -6.21
C ARG A 345 11.72 18.38 -4.84
N PHE A 346 12.01 19.30 -3.93
CA PHE A 346 12.25 18.98 -2.53
C PHE A 346 11.14 19.57 -1.65
N ILE A 347 10.97 19.02 -0.45
CA ILE A 347 10.00 19.54 0.51
C ILE A 347 10.38 20.98 0.93
N ASN A 348 11.60 21.20 1.38
CA ASN A 348 12.04 22.50 1.92
C ASN A 348 12.69 23.39 0.85
N ARG A 349 13.60 22.88 0.01
CA ARG A 349 14.22 23.70 -1.05
C ARG A 349 13.37 23.78 -2.31
N ASP A 350 13.01 25.00 -2.68
CA ASP A 350 12.31 25.26 -3.93
C ASP A 350 13.28 25.20 -5.12
N LEU A 351 12.96 24.37 -6.11
CA LEU A 351 13.73 24.18 -7.35
C LEU A 351 12.78 24.18 -8.56
N PRO A 352 12.17 25.33 -8.91
CA PRO A 352 11.10 25.38 -9.90
C PRO A 352 11.54 25.08 -11.34
N THR A 353 12.84 25.20 -11.62
CA THR A 353 13.43 24.97 -12.95
C THR A 353 14.02 23.58 -13.14
N SER A 354 14.03 22.74 -12.10
CA SER A 354 14.56 21.37 -12.14
C SER A 354 13.60 20.43 -12.87
N ASN A 355 13.55 20.55 -14.19
CA ASN A 355 12.64 19.83 -15.08
C ASN A 355 13.43 19.09 -16.16
N ASN A 356 12.89 17.96 -16.62
CA ASN A 356 13.45 17.13 -17.69
C ASN A 356 14.90 16.66 -17.44
N LEU A 357 15.24 16.35 -16.19
CA LEU A 357 16.57 15.94 -15.74
C LEU A 357 16.79 14.45 -16.00
N ASP A 358 17.98 14.09 -16.47
CA ASP A 358 18.44 12.70 -16.51
C ASP A 358 19.08 12.27 -15.18
N GLU A 359 19.48 11.01 -15.08
CA GLU A 359 20.12 10.44 -13.88
C GLU A 359 21.38 11.24 -13.48
N ALA A 360 22.18 11.66 -14.46
CA ALA A 360 23.43 12.37 -14.22
C ALA A 360 23.18 13.77 -13.62
N ALA A 361 22.24 14.52 -14.19
CA ALA A 361 21.86 15.84 -13.70
C ALA A 361 21.22 15.76 -12.31
N ILE A 362 20.38 14.76 -12.05
CA ILE A 362 19.83 14.48 -10.72
C ILE A 362 20.97 14.22 -9.73
N GLY A 363 21.91 13.33 -10.08
CA GLY A 363 23.07 13.04 -9.25
C GLY A 363 23.90 14.29 -8.92
N GLN A 364 24.10 15.18 -9.89
CA GLN A 364 24.81 16.44 -9.67
C GLN A 364 24.07 17.37 -8.69
N ILE A 365 22.74 17.48 -8.79
CA ILE A 365 21.93 18.28 -7.86
C ILE A 365 22.07 17.75 -6.43
N PHE A 366 21.96 16.44 -6.25
CA PHE A 366 22.10 15.80 -4.92
C PHE A 366 23.51 15.97 -4.35
N ASN A 367 24.56 15.78 -5.16
CA ASN A 367 25.94 15.94 -4.72
C ASN A 367 26.25 17.39 -4.30
N ASN A 368 25.62 18.38 -4.94
CA ASN A 368 25.80 19.79 -4.64
C ASN A 368 24.78 20.32 -3.61
N TYR A 369 23.95 19.45 -3.02
CA TYR A 369 22.82 19.88 -2.20
C TYR A 369 23.26 20.51 -0.87
N GLY A 370 24.26 19.92 -0.22
CA GLY A 370 24.61 20.20 1.18
C GLY A 370 23.70 19.48 2.18
N ARG A 371 23.78 19.85 3.46
CA ARG A 371 22.90 19.29 4.51
C ARG A 371 21.55 20.01 4.51
N GLY A 372 20.47 19.23 4.42
CA GLY A 372 19.12 19.74 4.60
C GLY A 372 18.82 20.06 6.06
N THR A 373 18.01 21.08 6.26
CA THR A 373 17.51 21.51 7.56
C THR A 373 16.05 21.93 7.39
N GLY A 374 15.26 21.77 8.44
CA GLY A 374 13.86 22.12 8.41
C GLY A 374 12.95 20.97 8.80
N TRP A 375 11.68 21.32 8.90
CA TRP A 375 10.58 20.42 9.20
C TRP A 375 10.09 19.73 7.92
N THR A 376 9.00 18.99 8.04
CA THR A 376 8.49 18.12 6.98
C THR A 376 7.05 18.51 6.62
N PRO A 377 6.78 19.73 6.11
CA PRO A 377 5.42 20.17 5.75
C PRO A 377 5.01 19.62 4.37
N ILE A 378 4.86 18.29 4.28
CA ILE A 378 4.69 17.50 3.05
C ILE A 378 3.56 18.04 2.16
N GLY A 379 2.38 18.28 2.72
CA GLY A 379 1.19 18.78 2.02
C GLY A 379 1.30 20.24 1.61
N THR A 380 1.73 21.11 2.52
CA THR A 380 1.93 22.55 2.22
C THR A 380 2.93 22.73 1.08
N MET A 381 4.01 21.94 1.06
CA MET A 381 5.04 22.05 0.03
C MET A 381 4.72 21.21 -1.21
N LEU A 382 3.93 20.14 -1.11
CA LEU A 382 3.34 19.48 -2.29
C LEU A 382 2.54 20.51 -3.10
N ARG A 383 1.68 21.27 -2.43
CA ARG A 383 0.94 22.37 -3.05
C ARG A 383 1.87 23.34 -3.76
N LYS A 384 2.82 23.91 -3.02
CA LYS A 384 3.66 25.02 -3.51
C LYS A 384 4.68 24.61 -4.58
N HIS A 385 5.37 23.49 -4.38
CA HIS A 385 6.52 23.09 -5.22
C HIS A 385 6.11 22.18 -6.38
N VAL A 386 4.97 21.49 -6.27
CA VAL A 386 4.48 20.56 -7.30
C VAL A 386 3.20 21.08 -7.93
N LEU A 387 2.11 21.17 -7.16
CA LEU A 387 0.77 21.39 -7.73
C LEU A 387 0.63 22.78 -8.36
N ASP A 388 1.04 23.85 -7.66
CA ASP A 388 0.99 25.21 -8.20
C ASP A 388 1.87 25.36 -9.45
N GLN A 389 3.08 24.81 -9.41
CA GLN A 389 4.07 24.99 -10.47
C GLN A 389 3.81 24.17 -11.73
N LEU A 390 3.20 22.99 -11.59
CA LEU A 390 3.09 22.00 -12.68
C LEU A 390 1.65 21.69 -13.11
N ILE A 391 0.64 22.08 -12.32
CA ILE A 391 -0.75 21.72 -12.58
C ILE A 391 -1.66 22.96 -12.51
N TYR A 392 -1.77 23.59 -11.34
CA TYR A 392 -2.78 24.63 -11.12
C TYR A 392 -2.57 25.84 -11.98
N LYS A 393 -1.32 26.24 -12.24
CA LYS A 393 -1.03 27.30 -13.20
C LYS A 393 -1.60 27.00 -14.59
N ASP A 394 -1.42 25.79 -15.10
CA ASP A 394 -1.96 25.42 -16.42
C ASP A 394 -3.50 25.39 -16.41
N LEU A 395 -4.11 24.86 -15.34
CA LEU A 395 -5.57 24.84 -15.18
C LEU A 395 -6.18 26.25 -15.08
N GLU A 396 -5.49 27.19 -14.43
CA GLU A 396 -5.88 28.59 -14.26
C GLU A 396 -5.74 29.36 -15.58
N ASP A 397 -4.60 29.23 -16.25
CA ASP A 397 -4.30 29.87 -17.54
C ASP A 397 -5.14 29.27 -18.70
N GLY A 398 -5.82 28.14 -18.45
CA GLY A 398 -6.60 27.42 -19.46
C GLY A 398 -5.73 26.70 -20.50
N THR A 399 -4.45 26.50 -20.20
CA THR A 399 -3.52 25.72 -21.01
C THR A 399 -3.70 24.23 -20.72
N LEU A 400 -3.32 23.40 -21.70
CA LEU A 400 -3.36 21.96 -21.52
C LEU A 400 -2.16 21.52 -20.66
N ILE A 401 -2.43 20.72 -19.63
CA ILE A 401 -1.38 19.95 -18.95
C ILE A 401 -0.71 19.08 -20.03
N LYS A 402 0.61 19.24 -20.24
CA LYS A 402 1.28 18.70 -21.44
C LYS A 402 1.35 17.17 -21.48
N ARG A 403 1.43 16.54 -20.31
CA ARG A 403 1.59 15.09 -20.10
C ARG A 403 1.02 14.76 -18.73
N PRO A 404 0.28 13.64 -18.55
CA PRO A 404 -0.15 13.18 -17.23
C PRO A 404 1.03 13.10 -16.25
N LEU A 405 0.82 13.32 -14.95
CA LEU A 405 1.89 13.37 -13.96
C LEU A 405 1.89 12.11 -13.09
N LEU A 406 3.10 11.62 -12.79
CA LEU A 406 3.36 10.65 -11.73
C LEU A 406 4.22 11.31 -10.65
N VAL A 407 3.58 11.77 -9.58
CA VAL A 407 4.21 12.44 -8.44
C VAL A 407 4.63 11.41 -7.40
N MET A 408 5.94 11.23 -7.24
CA MET A 408 6.54 10.24 -6.37
C MET A 408 7.13 10.91 -5.14
N CYS A 409 6.37 10.90 -4.05
CA CYS A 409 6.79 11.39 -2.74
C CYS A 409 7.65 10.34 -2.04
N ILE A 410 8.85 10.72 -1.61
CA ILE A 410 9.76 9.88 -0.81
C ILE A 410 10.05 10.63 0.47
N THR A 411 9.70 10.04 1.62
CA THR A 411 9.85 10.67 2.95
C THR A 411 10.13 9.62 4.02
N ASP A 412 10.80 10.02 5.08
CA ASP A 412 11.11 9.15 6.22
C ASP A 412 10.06 9.20 7.34
N GLY A 413 9.04 10.04 7.21
CA GLY A 413 8.19 10.38 8.34
C GLY A 413 6.76 10.77 8.00
N PHE A 414 6.28 11.75 8.77
CA PHE A 414 4.93 12.28 8.76
C PHE A 414 4.97 13.82 8.77
N PRO A 415 3.83 14.47 8.48
CA PRO A 415 3.79 15.92 8.38
C PRO A 415 4.11 16.65 9.68
N THR A 416 4.99 17.65 9.59
CA THR A 416 5.30 18.60 10.67
C THR A 416 5.29 20.03 10.12
N GLN A 417 4.87 21.00 10.94
CA GLN A 417 4.67 22.40 10.53
C GLN A 417 3.73 22.63 9.33
N GLU A 418 2.72 21.78 9.16
CA GLU A 418 1.69 21.98 8.14
C GLU A 418 0.87 23.23 8.41
N ARG A 419 0.75 24.08 7.40
CA ARG A 419 -0.06 25.28 7.48
C ARG A 419 -1.50 24.99 7.07
N ALA A 420 -2.42 25.75 7.64
CA ALA A 420 -3.82 25.70 7.26
C ALA A 420 -4.00 25.91 5.74
N MET A 421 -5.00 25.24 5.17
CA MET A 421 -5.38 25.42 3.76
C MET A 421 -5.76 26.85 3.44
N ASP A 422 -5.40 27.31 2.24
CA ASP A 422 -5.74 28.67 1.79
C ASP A 422 -7.26 28.89 1.89
N GLY A 423 -7.65 29.99 2.51
CA GLY A 423 -9.05 30.32 2.76
C GLY A 423 -9.68 29.60 3.96
N VAL A 424 -8.93 28.74 4.66
CA VAL A 424 -9.35 28.10 5.91
C VAL A 424 -8.74 28.85 7.09
N THR A 425 -9.57 29.21 8.07
CA THR A 425 -9.09 29.79 9.33
C THR A 425 -8.19 28.77 10.06
N PRO A 426 -6.93 29.12 10.39
CA PRO A 426 -6.05 28.21 11.11
C PRO A 426 -6.64 27.81 12.47
N GLY A 427 -6.55 26.52 12.79
CA GLY A 427 -6.80 26.01 14.14
C GLY A 427 -5.59 26.23 15.06
N PRO A 428 -5.72 25.92 16.36
CA PRO A 428 -4.56 25.85 17.24
C PRO A 428 -3.59 24.79 16.72
N GLU A 429 -2.29 25.07 16.85
CA GLU A 429 -1.23 24.15 16.45
C GLU A 429 -1.22 22.89 17.33
N ASP A 430 -0.95 21.73 16.72
CA ASP A 430 -0.69 20.48 17.44
C ASP A 430 0.75 20.43 18.01
N ALA A 431 1.13 19.29 18.61
CA ALA A 431 2.46 19.11 19.19
C ALA A 431 3.62 19.20 18.18
N ASN A 432 3.32 19.08 16.88
CA ASN A 432 4.26 19.17 15.76
C ASN A 432 4.17 20.51 15.03
N SER A 433 3.56 21.53 15.67
CA SER A 433 3.30 22.84 15.10
C SER A 433 2.45 22.80 13.82
N ASN A 434 1.61 21.76 13.66
CA ASN A 434 0.68 21.70 12.53
C ASN A 434 -0.59 22.48 12.85
N GLN A 435 -0.93 23.41 11.98
CA GLN A 435 -2.28 24.01 11.91
C GLN A 435 -3.24 23.11 11.14
N ASP A 436 -2.72 22.24 10.27
CA ASP A 436 -3.49 21.25 9.50
C ASP A 436 -2.66 20.00 9.19
N ALA A 437 -2.53 19.08 10.14
CA ALA A 437 -1.78 17.83 9.94
C ALA A 437 -2.32 16.95 8.80
N ASP A 438 -3.54 17.22 8.32
CA ASP A 438 -4.19 16.50 7.23
C ASP A 438 -3.93 17.11 5.84
N ARG A 439 -3.09 18.15 5.76
CA ARG A 439 -2.94 18.97 4.56
C ARG A 439 -2.59 18.17 3.31
N PHE A 440 -1.75 17.14 3.41
CA PHE A 440 -1.34 16.32 2.27
C PHE A 440 -2.53 15.61 1.59
N ARG A 441 -3.41 14.95 2.36
CA ARG A 441 -4.63 14.30 1.81
C ARG A 441 -5.56 15.31 1.18
N LYS A 442 -5.76 16.44 1.84
CA LYS A 442 -6.63 17.51 1.35
C LYS A 442 -6.13 18.11 0.03
N GLU A 443 -4.82 18.25 -0.15
CA GLU A 443 -4.26 18.73 -1.42
C GLU A 443 -4.43 17.73 -2.57
N ILE A 444 -4.32 16.42 -2.30
CA ILE A 444 -4.62 15.38 -3.30
C ILE A 444 -6.10 15.45 -3.72
N ARG A 445 -7.03 15.51 -2.75
CA ARG A 445 -8.47 15.66 -3.04
C ARG A 445 -8.75 16.94 -3.83
N LYS A 446 -8.18 18.07 -3.40
CA LYS A 446 -8.34 19.37 -4.08
C LYS A 446 -7.82 19.31 -5.52
N CYS A 447 -6.70 18.62 -5.75
CA CYS A 447 -6.18 18.40 -7.09
C CYS A 447 -7.19 17.66 -7.97
N GLY A 448 -7.73 16.55 -7.48
CA GLY A 448 -8.78 15.79 -8.18
C GLY A 448 -10.00 16.64 -8.53
N GLN A 449 -10.52 17.40 -7.56
CA GLN A 449 -11.67 18.30 -7.76
C GLN A 449 -11.40 19.38 -8.81
N LEU A 450 -10.20 19.97 -8.81
CA LEU A 450 -9.82 21.00 -9.78
C LEU A 450 -9.64 20.42 -11.19
N LEU A 451 -9.13 19.19 -11.30
CA LEU A 451 -9.04 18.46 -12.57
C LEU A 451 -10.45 18.19 -13.12
N GLU A 452 -11.35 17.64 -12.31
CA GLU A 452 -12.74 17.37 -12.70
C GLU A 452 -13.49 18.63 -13.14
N ALA A 453 -13.30 19.74 -12.42
CA ALA A 453 -13.89 21.03 -12.77
C ALA A 453 -13.40 21.57 -14.13
N LYS A 454 -12.28 21.05 -14.64
CA LYS A 454 -11.70 21.37 -15.95
C LYS A 454 -11.84 20.21 -16.94
N ASP A 455 -12.75 19.27 -16.67
CA ASP A 455 -13.08 18.11 -17.51
C ASP A 455 -11.91 17.13 -17.68
N TYR A 456 -10.98 17.07 -16.72
CA TYR A 456 -9.96 16.02 -16.64
C TYR A 456 -10.40 14.93 -15.67
N LYS A 457 -10.02 13.68 -15.98
CA LYS A 457 -10.08 12.59 -15.01
C LYS A 457 -9.06 12.84 -13.88
N PRO A 458 -9.38 12.60 -12.59
CA PRO A 458 -8.43 12.74 -11.49
C PRO A 458 -7.13 11.96 -11.69
N GLU A 459 -7.21 10.80 -12.36
CA GLU A 459 -6.10 9.88 -12.66
C GLU A 459 -5.02 10.46 -13.59
N VAL A 460 -5.27 11.63 -14.18
CA VAL A 460 -4.24 12.39 -14.91
C VAL A 460 -3.06 12.75 -14.01
N VAL A 461 -3.30 12.94 -12.70
CA VAL A 461 -2.25 13.18 -11.71
C VAL A 461 -2.29 12.05 -10.70
N ARG A 462 -1.30 11.16 -10.80
CA ARG A 462 -1.14 10.03 -9.89
C ARG A 462 -0.07 10.36 -8.86
N PHE A 463 -0.33 9.93 -7.64
CA PHE A 463 0.58 10.08 -6.51
C PHE A 463 1.07 8.72 -6.07
N SER A 464 2.34 8.63 -5.72
CA SER A 464 2.85 7.57 -4.87
C SER A 464 3.52 8.18 -3.65
N ILE A 465 3.35 7.56 -2.48
CA ILE A 465 4.12 7.91 -1.29
C ILE A 465 4.88 6.68 -0.79
N SER A 466 6.18 6.87 -0.59
CA SER A 466 7.11 5.82 -0.23
C SER A 466 7.87 6.18 1.04
N ARG A 467 7.98 5.21 1.95
CA ARG A 467 8.75 5.37 3.20
C ARG A 467 10.21 5.03 2.98
N ILE A 468 11.12 5.81 3.56
CA ILE A 468 12.55 5.51 3.60
C ILE A 468 13.09 5.58 5.03
N GLY A 469 14.00 4.67 5.38
CA GLY A 469 14.54 4.58 6.73
C GLY A 469 13.53 4.11 7.78
N ASN A 470 14.03 3.86 8.99
CA ASN A 470 13.23 3.28 10.07
C ASN A 470 12.98 4.29 11.21
N ILE A 471 11.73 4.44 11.63
CA ILE A 471 11.36 5.30 12.76
C ILE A 471 11.46 4.49 14.05
N THR A 472 12.50 4.79 14.84
CA THR A 472 12.82 4.07 16.08
C THR A 472 12.25 4.74 17.33
N ASP A 473 12.00 6.05 17.30
CA ASP A 473 11.31 6.77 18.36
C ASP A 473 9.81 6.39 18.39
N TRP A 474 9.28 6.15 19.60
CA TRP A 474 7.94 5.62 19.76
C TRP A 474 6.84 6.67 19.59
N GLU A 475 7.12 7.95 19.90
CA GLU A 475 6.18 9.06 19.69
C GLU A 475 6.08 9.34 18.19
N ASP A 476 7.23 9.49 17.53
CA ASP A 476 7.31 9.69 16.08
C ASP A 476 6.66 8.53 15.31
N LYS A 477 6.85 7.30 15.79
CA LYS A 477 6.21 6.12 15.19
C LYS A 477 4.69 6.17 15.32
N ALA A 478 4.16 6.64 16.44
CA ALA A 478 2.71 6.77 16.61
C ALA A 478 2.11 7.83 15.68
N GLU A 479 2.79 8.97 15.50
CA GLU A 479 2.35 10.01 14.57
C GLU A 479 2.49 9.56 13.10
N ALA A 480 3.56 8.84 12.77
CA ALA A 480 3.69 8.17 11.48
C ALA A 480 2.53 7.21 11.25
N ASP A 481 2.26 6.28 12.17
CA ASP A 481 1.18 5.31 12.01
C ASP A 481 -0.18 6.02 11.79
N LYS A 482 -0.46 7.12 12.51
CA LYS A 482 -1.67 7.93 12.28
C LYS A 482 -1.72 8.53 10.87
N PHE A 483 -0.64 9.14 10.40
CA PHE A 483 -0.57 9.71 9.06
C PHE A 483 -0.80 8.65 7.98
N TRP A 484 -0.08 7.54 8.07
CA TRP A 484 -0.16 6.44 7.10
C TRP A 484 -1.54 5.73 7.15
N ASP A 485 -2.11 5.51 8.33
CA ASP A 485 -3.48 4.96 8.45
C ASP A 485 -4.55 5.94 7.95
N GLY A 486 -4.31 7.24 8.11
CA GLY A 486 -5.13 8.29 7.51
C GLY A 486 -5.15 8.19 5.97
N LEU A 487 -4.00 8.00 5.34
CA LEU A 487 -3.91 7.81 3.89
C LEU A 487 -4.64 6.54 3.42
N ARG A 488 -4.49 5.42 4.15
CA ARG A 488 -5.14 4.13 3.80
C ARG A 488 -6.65 4.12 3.99
N SER A 489 -7.17 4.96 4.89
CA SER A 489 -8.61 4.97 5.23
C SER A 489 -9.44 5.94 4.39
N ASP A 490 -8.78 6.75 3.56
CA ASP A 490 -9.42 7.79 2.76
C ASP A 490 -9.84 7.24 1.39
N ASP A 491 -11.12 6.95 1.23
CA ASP A 491 -11.71 6.39 0.01
C ASP A 491 -11.62 7.33 -1.21
N GLN A 492 -11.64 8.65 -0.98
CA GLN A 492 -11.62 9.66 -2.05
C GLN A 492 -10.27 9.78 -2.76
N ILE A 493 -9.21 9.19 -2.22
CA ILE A 493 -7.87 9.27 -2.80
C ILE A 493 -7.30 7.92 -3.22
N GLN A 494 -7.97 6.79 -2.95
CA GLN A 494 -7.42 5.45 -3.23
C GLN A 494 -7.18 5.19 -4.73
N ASP A 495 -7.95 5.83 -5.61
CA ASP A 495 -7.81 5.63 -7.06
C ASP A 495 -6.61 6.40 -7.67
N VAL A 496 -6.10 7.39 -6.93
CA VAL A 496 -5.02 8.30 -7.38
C VAL A 496 -3.78 8.26 -6.51
N LEU A 497 -3.85 7.77 -5.27
CA LEU A 497 -2.72 7.62 -4.36
C LEU A 497 -2.37 6.15 -4.16
N TYR A 498 -1.15 5.80 -4.54
CA TYR A 498 -0.54 4.52 -4.21
C TYR A 498 0.42 4.67 -3.03
N MET A 499 0.40 3.71 -2.12
CA MET A 499 1.29 3.67 -0.96
C MET A 499 2.18 2.44 -1.07
N THR A 500 3.49 2.61 -0.91
CA THR A 500 4.36 1.43 -0.80
C THR A 500 4.17 0.77 0.56
N GLU A 501 3.99 -0.56 0.57
CA GLU A 501 3.77 -1.33 1.81
C GLU A 501 5.02 -1.44 2.70
N ASP A 502 6.22 -1.21 2.13
CA ASP A 502 7.49 -1.50 2.81
C ASP A 502 8.43 -0.29 2.83
N ILE A 503 9.42 -0.36 3.73
CA ILE A 503 10.53 0.59 3.78
C ILE A 503 11.40 0.38 2.53
N LEU A 504 11.44 1.39 1.67
CA LEU A 504 11.85 1.23 0.28
C LEU A 504 13.36 0.96 0.16
N ASP A 505 14.17 1.57 1.01
CA ASP A 505 15.62 1.36 1.00
C ASP A 505 16.05 0.03 1.62
N GLU A 506 15.33 -0.50 2.61
CA GLU A 506 15.57 -1.86 3.10
C GLU A 506 15.38 -2.87 1.98
N LYS A 507 14.29 -2.74 1.21
CA LYS A 507 14.04 -3.60 0.04
C LYS A 507 15.09 -3.42 -1.05
N TYR A 508 15.47 -2.18 -1.32
CA TYR A 508 16.53 -1.88 -2.28
C TYR A 508 17.84 -2.57 -1.89
N LYS A 509 18.25 -2.48 -0.62
CA LYS A 509 19.47 -3.10 -0.08
C LYS A 509 19.42 -4.64 -0.07
N LEU A 510 18.24 -5.24 0.07
CA LEU A 510 18.06 -6.70 0.07
C LEU A 510 18.21 -7.34 -1.33
N LYS A 511 18.13 -6.55 -2.40
CA LYS A 511 18.27 -7.05 -3.78
C LYS A 511 19.73 -7.12 -4.20
N GLN A 512 20.30 -8.32 -4.17
CA GLN A 512 21.68 -8.55 -4.60
C GLN A 512 21.82 -8.60 -6.13
N ASP A 513 20.77 -9.05 -6.84
CA ASP A 513 20.76 -9.09 -8.31
C ASP A 513 20.17 -7.80 -8.91
N GLN A 514 20.92 -7.19 -9.85
CA GLN A 514 20.54 -5.93 -10.48
C GLN A 514 19.28 -6.05 -11.36
N LYS A 515 19.08 -7.19 -12.01
CA LYS A 515 17.90 -7.40 -12.86
C LYS A 515 16.65 -7.55 -11.99
N GLU A 516 16.73 -8.31 -10.90
CA GLU A 516 15.63 -8.40 -9.93
C GLU A 516 15.28 -7.05 -9.31
N LEU A 517 16.29 -6.22 -8.99
CA LEU A 517 16.09 -4.88 -8.48
C LEU A 517 15.32 -4.00 -9.47
N GLU A 518 15.74 -3.99 -10.74
CA GLU A 518 15.06 -3.21 -11.78
C GLU A 518 13.63 -3.69 -12.04
N ILE A 519 13.38 -5.00 -12.02
CA ILE A 519 12.04 -5.56 -12.17
C ILE A 519 11.13 -5.10 -11.03
N TRP A 520 11.64 -5.16 -9.80
CA TRP A 520 10.90 -4.71 -8.62
C TRP A 520 10.62 -3.20 -8.65
N LEU A 521 11.60 -2.38 -9.03
CA LEU A 521 11.42 -0.93 -9.17
C LEU A 521 10.42 -0.59 -10.28
N LEU A 522 10.54 -1.22 -11.46
CA LEU A 522 9.57 -1.04 -12.54
C LEU A 522 8.16 -1.39 -12.08
N THR A 523 7.99 -2.51 -11.37
CA THR A 523 6.69 -2.91 -10.81
C THR A 523 6.16 -1.87 -9.81
N THR A 524 7.03 -1.33 -8.96
CA THR A 524 6.66 -0.31 -7.96
C THR A 524 6.24 1.00 -8.63
N LEU A 525 6.95 1.41 -9.69
CA LEU A 525 6.66 2.62 -10.48
C LEU A 525 5.37 2.49 -11.30
N LEU A 526 5.00 1.28 -11.70
CA LEU A 526 3.75 1.00 -12.43
C LEU A 526 2.54 0.84 -11.51
N ALA A 527 2.74 0.53 -10.24
CA ALA A 527 1.67 0.26 -9.29
C ALA A 527 0.62 1.38 -9.19
N PRO A 528 0.98 2.68 -9.19
CA PRO A 528 0.01 3.77 -9.21
C PRO A 528 -0.89 3.77 -10.46
N MET A 529 -0.47 3.15 -11.55
CA MET A 529 -1.18 3.13 -12.83
C MET A 529 -2.02 1.86 -13.04
N GLN A 530 -2.08 0.94 -12.06
CA GLN A 530 -2.73 -0.37 -12.24
C GLN A 530 -4.18 -0.31 -12.74
N SER A 531 -4.95 0.71 -12.34
CA SER A 531 -6.31 0.88 -12.83
C SER A 531 -6.33 1.11 -14.35
N VAL A 532 -5.47 1.98 -14.90
CA VAL A 532 -5.40 2.19 -16.36
C VAL A 532 -4.78 0.99 -17.09
N LEU A 533 -4.06 0.11 -16.39
CA LEU A 533 -3.32 -1.01 -16.98
C LEU A 533 -4.12 -2.32 -17.04
N ASN A 534 -5.03 -2.59 -16.08
CA ASN A 534 -5.63 -3.93 -15.86
C ASN A 534 -7.16 -4.00 -15.92
N PHE A 535 -7.86 -3.11 -16.64
CA PHE A 535 -9.29 -3.30 -16.95
C PHE A 535 -9.49 -4.11 -18.21
#